data_AF-A0AAF1KNG6-F1
#
_entry.id   AF-A0AAF1KNG6-F1
#
_cell.length_a   1.000
_cell.length_b   1.000
_cell.length_c   1.000
_cell.angle_alpha   90.00
_cell.angle_beta   90.00
_cell.angle_gamma   90.00
#
_symmetry.space_group_name_H-M   'P 1'
#
loop_
_entity.id
_entity.type
_entity.pdbx_description
1 polymer ?
#
loop_
_entity_poly.entity_id
_entity_poly.type
_entity_poly.pdbx_seq_one_letter_code
_entity_poly.pdbx_strand_id
1 'polypeptide(L)'
;MPHYTAPHAFAPLSDAEFAALAPYLHREGPGRPIDQPRETLDAIFSALLSNNRWSHRGEKHDTLHRRFRRWAHAGLWTRLLTDAARSKALRPLRYRICRAYRAAIRVLGVHAIALARRLGFLTALPGPPWMLPDPILSETVTACFKKLIPIDRLPDRSLIPLLRTLRALLRTAGGRRIRRCLAPP
;
A
#
# COMPACT_ATOMS: atom_id res chain seq x y z
N MET A 1 3.17 1.52 16.69
CA MET A 1 4.64 1.56 16.48
C MET A 1 4.94 1.08 15.07
N PRO A 2 5.70 1.85 14.26
CA PRO A 2 6.12 1.43 12.93
C PRO A 2 7.05 0.21 13.01
N HIS A 3 6.80 -0.80 12.19
CA HIS A 3 7.56 -2.05 12.21
C HIS A 3 7.67 -2.67 10.81
N TYR A 4 8.73 -3.46 10.62
CA TYR A 4 8.87 -4.36 9.49
C TYR A 4 8.31 -5.73 9.84
N THR A 5 7.63 -6.35 8.89
CA THR A 5 7.21 -7.74 9.00
C THR A 5 8.35 -8.65 8.54
N ALA A 6 8.62 -9.72 9.29
CA ALA A 6 9.63 -10.70 8.93
C ALA A 6 9.33 -11.32 7.55
N PRO A 7 10.29 -11.31 6.61
CA PRO A 7 10.11 -11.95 5.32
C PRO A 7 10.09 -13.48 5.47
N HIS A 8 9.29 -14.14 4.66
CA HIS A 8 9.30 -15.60 4.56
C HIS A 8 9.09 -16.05 3.10
N ALA A 9 9.58 -17.25 2.78
CA ALA A 9 9.38 -17.85 1.47
C ALA A 9 7.89 -18.15 1.21
N PHE A 10 7.52 -18.30 -0.06
CA PHE A 10 6.18 -18.77 -0.39
C PHE A 10 6.00 -20.21 0.10
N ALA A 11 4.88 -20.45 0.75
CA ALA A 11 4.32 -21.76 1.04
C ALA A 11 2.82 -21.68 0.73
N PRO A 12 2.17 -22.77 0.28
CA PRO A 12 0.72 -22.81 0.13
C PRO A 12 0.04 -22.43 1.45
N LEU A 13 -1.12 -21.76 1.37
CA LEU A 13 -1.93 -21.43 2.52
C LEU A 13 -2.31 -22.71 3.26
N SER A 14 -2.13 -22.74 4.58
CA SER A 14 -2.69 -23.81 5.41
C SER A 14 -4.21 -23.65 5.54
N ASP A 15 -4.91 -24.70 6.00
CA ASP A 15 -6.37 -24.63 6.17
C ASP A 15 -6.76 -23.55 7.19
N ALA A 16 -5.98 -23.40 8.26
CA ALA A 16 -6.19 -22.37 9.27
C ALA A 16 -5.95 -20.95 8.71
N GLU A 17 -4.90 -20.78 7.90
CA GLU A 17 -4.63 -19.50 7.22
C GLU A 17 -5.74 -19.15 6.23
N PHE A 18 -6.20 -20.13 5.45
CA PHE A 18 -7.29 -19.94 4.51
C PHE A 18 -8.61 -19.64 5.23
N ALA A 19 -8.92 -20.35 6.31
CA ALA A 19 -10.10 -20.08 7.14
C ALA A 19 -10.09 -18.65 7.71
N ALA A 20 -8.91 -18.12 8.07
CA ALA A 20 -8.78 -16.72 8.49
C ALA A 20 -9.04 -15.71 7.36
N LEU A 21 -8.76 -16.08 6.09
CA LEU A 21 -8.98 -15.23 4.91
C LEU A 21 -10.38 -15.36 4.30
N ALA A 22 -11.03 -16.53 4.44
CA ALA A 22 -12.31 -16.84 3.80
C ALA A 22 -13.43 -15.80 4.05
N PRO A 23 -13.58 -15.19 5.25
CA PRO A 23 -14.59 -14.16 5.50
C PRO A 23 -14.43 -12.90 4.63
N TYR A 24 -13.20 -12.62 4.17
CA TYR A 24 -12.90 -11.45 3.35
C TYR A 24 -13.23 -11.68 1.86
N LEU A 25 -13.23 -12.93 1.41
CA LEU A 25 -13.48 -13.33 0.02
C LEU A 25 -14.97 -13.40 -0.32
N HIS A 26 -15.83 -13.65 0.67
CA HIS A 26 -17.28 -13.79 0.49
C HIS A 26 -17.99 -12.49 0.04
N ARG A 27 -17.31 -11.34 0.08
CA ARG A 27 -17.90 -10.02 -0.21
C ARG A 27 -17.65 -9.52 -1.63
N GLU A 28 -17.45 -10.43 -2.60
CA GLU A 28 -17.25 -10.02 -3.98
C GLU A 28 -18.54 -9.46 -4.58
N GLY A 29 -18.42 -8.30 -5.25
CA GLY A 29 -19.50 -7.68 -6.00
C GLY A 29 -19.94 -8.52 -7.21
N PRO A 30 -20.78 -7.97 -8.11
CA PRO A 30 -21.40 -8.75 -9.19
C PRO A 30 -20.37 -9.46 -10.08
N GLY A 31 -20.53 -10.77 -10.28
CA GLY A 31 -19.68 -11.58 -11.16
C GLY A 31 -19.76 -13.09 -10.89
N ARG A 32 -19.10 -13.88 -11.75
CA ARG A 32 -19.01 -15.35 -11.60
C ARG A 32 -18.34 -15.71 -10.27
N PRO A 33 -18.93 -16.64 -9.48
CA PRO A 33 -18.29 -17.21 -8.30
C PRO A 33 -16.89 -17.74 -8.62
N ILE A 34 -16.02 -17.75 -7.63
CA ILE A 34 -14.70 -18.34 -7.78
C ILE A 34 -14.81 -19.83 -7.52
N ASP A 35 -14.47 -20.64 -8.52
CA ASP A 35 -14.49 -22.09 -8.40
C ASP A 35 -13.46 -22.58 -7.36
N GLN A 36 -12.27 -21.95 -7.31
CA GLN A 36 -11.15 -22.32 -6.43
C GLN A 36 -10.47 -21.09 -5.78
N PRO A 37 -11.05 -20.51 -4.70
CA PRO A 37 -10.56 -19.26 -4.09
C PRO A 37 -9.18 -19.41 -3.42
N ARG A 38 -8.89 -20.58 -2.85
CA ARG A 38 -7.60 -20.87 -2.22
C ARG A 38 -6.47 -20.90 -3.23
N GLU A 39 -6.61 -21.67 -4.30
CA GLU A 39 -5.61 -21.78 -5.37
C GLU A 39 -5.33 -20.42 -6.02
N THR A 40 -6.37 -19.62 -6.20
CA THR A 40 -6.24 -18.25 -6.73
C THR A 40 -5.39 -17.37 -5.80
N LEU A 41 -5.63 -17.42 -4.49
CA LEU A 41 -4.84 -16.68 -3.50
C LEU A 41 -3.40 -17.17 -3.44
N ASP A 42 -3.19 -18.49 -3.43
CA ASP A 42 -1.86 -19.10 -3.44
C ASP A 42 -1.07 -18.68 -4.67
N ALA A 43 -1.70 -18.70 -5.84
CA ALA A 43 -1.08 -18.26 -7.09
C ALA A 43 -0.72 -16.76 -7.02
N ILE A 44 -1.58 -15.92 -6.47
CA ILE A 44 -1.32 -14.48 -6.29
C ILE A 44 -0.16 -14.27 -5.31
N PHE A 45 -0.18 -14.89 -4.12
CA PHE A 45 0.90 -14.72 -3.14
C PHE A 45 2.23 -15.23 -3.66
N SER A 46 2.23 -16.38 -4.30
CA SER A 46 3.41 -16.93 -4.95
C SER A 46 3.94 -15.97 -6.03
N ALA A 47 3.08 -15.31 -6.82
CA ALA A 47 3.50 -14.34 -7.83
C ALA A 47 4.19 -13.12 -7.18
N LEU A 48 3.57 -12.61 -6.12
CA LEU A 48 4.01 -11.40 -5.44
C LEU A 48 5.28 -11.59 -4.62
N LEU A 49 5.47 -12.77 -4.02
CA LEU A 49 6.63 -13.08 -3.19
C LEU A 49 7.88 -13.34 -4.02
N SER A 50 7.76 -14.09 -5.13
CA SER A 50 8.89 -14.40 -6.01
C SER A 50 9.44 -13.19 -6.77
N ASN A 51 8.79 -12.02 -6.67
CA ASN A 51 9.17 -10.77 -7.38
C ASN A 51 9.22 -10.91 -8.91
N ASN A 52 8.77 -12.04 -9.44
CA ASN A 52 8.71 -12.33 -10.85
C ASN A 52 7.58 -11.53 -11.48
N ARG A 53 7.79 -11.12 -12.74
CA ARG A 53 6.68 -10.58 -13.53
C ARG A 53 5.61 -11.65 -13.58
N TRP A 54 4.38 -11.22 -13.38
CA TRP A 54 3.23 -12.10 -13.44
C TRP A 54 3.17 -12.92 -14.76
N SER A 55 3.75 -12.42 -15.85
CA SER A 55 3.92 -13.08 -17.16
C SER A 55 4.67 -14.41 -17.13
N HIS A 56 5.49 -14.69 -16.12
CA HIS A 56 6.21 -15.97 -15.99
C HIS A 56 5.31 -17.14 -15.54
N ARG A 57 4.00 -16.92 -15.36
CA ARG A 57 3.03 -17.94 -14.92
C ARG A 57 2.21 -18.60 -16.04
N GLY A 58 2.63 -18.42 -17.29
CA GLY A 58 1.95 -18.99 -18.44
C GLY A 58 0.56 -18.38 -18.68
N GLU A 59 -0.30 -19.13 -19.37
CA GLU A 59 -1.56 -18.63 -19.97
C GLU A 59 -2.56 -18.05 -18.96
N LYS A 60 -2.56 -18.53 -17.71
CA LYS A 60 -3.49 -18.08 -16.66
C LYS A 60 -3.08 -16.75 -16.00
N HIS A 61 -1.96 -16.17 -16.41
CA HIS A 61 -1.45 -14.93 -15.85
C HIS A 61 -2.49 -13.79 -15.89
N ASP A 62 -3.06 -13.52 -17.06
CA ASP A 62 -3.92 -12.34 -17.23
C ASP A 62 -5.18 -12.43 -16.35
N THR A 63 -5.72 -13.62 -16.19
CA THR A 63 -6.83 -13.91 -15.27
C THR A 63 -6.49 -13.57 -13.82
N LEU A 64 -5.34 -14.02 -13.33
CA LEU A 64 -4.88 -13.74 -11.97
C LEU A 64 -4.66 -12.24 -11.74
N HIS A 65 -4.03 -11.56 -12.71
CA HIS A 65 -3.78 -10.12 -12.60
C HIS A 65 -5.09 -9.30 -12.65
N ARG A 66 -6.02 -9.63 -13.54
CA ARG A 66 -7.36 -9.01 -13.60
C ARG A 66 -8.13 -9.21 -12.29
N ARG A 67 -8.10 -10.43 -11.74
CA ARG A 67 -8.72 -10.75 -10.45
C ARG A 67 -8.09 -9.96 -9.31
N PHE A 68 -6.76 -9.92 -9.22
CA PHE A 68 -6.04 -9.12 -8.24
C PHE A 68 -6.45 -7.64 -8.28
N ARG A 69 -6.54 -7.06 -9.49
CA ARG A 69 -6.99 -5.67 -9.67
C ARG A 69 -8.45 -5.48 -9.26
N ARG A 70 -9.33 -6.42 -9.60
CA ARG A 70 -10.74 -6.39 -9.17
C ARG A 70 -10.85 -6.38 -7.65
N TRP A 71 -10.10 -7.24 -6.97
CA TRP A 71 -10.03 -7.26 -5.51
C TRP A 71 -9.45 -5.98 -4.92
N ALA A 72 -8.46 -5.38 -5.58
CA ALA A 72 -7.93 -4.08 -5.17
C ALA A 72 -8.99 -2.98 -5.27
N HIS A 73 -9.73 -2.91 -6.38
CA HIS A 73 -10.84 -1.96 -6.54
C HIS A 73 -11.98 -2.22 -5.55
N ALA A 74 -12.26 -3.48 -5.22
CA ALA A 74 -13.24 -3.85 -4.18
C ALA A 74 -12.76 -3.57 -2.74
N GLY A 75 -11.52 -3.09 -2.55
CA GLY A 75 -10.96 -2.73 -1.25
C GLY A 75 -10.52 -3.93 -0.39
N LEU A 76 -10.39 -5.13 -0.97
CA LEU A 76 -9.99 -6.35 -0.25
C LEU A 76 -8.67 -6.14 0.50
N TRP A 77 -7.65 -5.66 -0.19
CA TRP A 77 -6.31 -5.48 0.38
C TRP A 77 -6.30 -4.44 1.50
N THR A 78 -7.11 -3.39 1.37
CA THR A 78 -7.28 -2.35 2.40
C THR A 78 -7.89 -2.90 3.68
N ARG A 79 -8.94 -3.72 3.55
CA ARG A 79 -9.58 -4.40 4.69
C ARG A 79 -8.61 -5.38 5.35
N LEU A 80 -7.96 -6.23 4.56
CA LEU A 80 -6.97 -7.19 5.06
C LEU A 80 -5.82 -6.51 5.81
N LEU A 81 -5.27 -5.41 5.29
CA LEU A 81 -4.19 -4.70 5.98
C LEU A 81 -4.68 -4.07 7.31
N THR A 82 -5.87 -3.48 7.31
CA THR A 82 -6.47 -2.88 8.50
C THR A 82 -6.71 -3.92 9.59
N ASP A 83 -7.26 -5.08 9.21
CA ASP A 83 -7.54 -6.14 10.16
C ASP A 83 -6.28 -6.92 10.55
N ALA A 84 -5.27 -7.01 9.70
CA ALA A 84 -3.97 -7.57 10.05
C ALA A 84 -3.25 -6.78 11.17
N ALA A 85 -3.55 -5.49 11.32
CA ALA A 85 -3.06 -4.68 12.44
C ALA A 85 -3.66 -5.12 13.78
N ARG A 86 -4.90 -5.59 13.78
CA ARG A 86 -5.70 -5.88 14.98
C ARG A 86 -5.78 -7.37 15.31
N SER A 87 -5.95 -8.21 14.29
CA SER A 87 -6.21 -9.63 14.41
C SER A 87 -4.93 -10.44 14.63
N LYS A 88 -4.96 -11.32 15.63
CA LYS A 88 -3.90 -12.32 15.86
C LYS A 88 -3.93 -13.43 14.81
N ALA A 89 -5.11 -13.79 14.29
CA ALA A 89 -5.27 -14.85 13.28
C ALA A 89 -4.56 -14.51 11.95
N LEU A 90 -4.46 -13.23 11.62
CA LEU A 90 -3.77 -12.76 10.42
C LEU A 90 -2.27 -12.51 10.62
N ARG A 91 -1.75 -12.68 11.84
CA ARG A 91 -0.32 -12.49 12.15
C ARG A 91 0.63 -13.29 11.23
N PRO A 92 0.43 -14.60 10.98
CA PRO A 92 1.31 -15.35 10.06
C PRO A 92 1.24 -14.82 8.62
N LEU A 93 0.10 -14.26 8.21
CA LEU A 93 -0.13 -13.76 6.86
C LEU A 93 0.32 -12.32 6.63
N ARG A 94 0.77 -11.61 7.67
CA ARG A 94 1.10 -10.17 7.60
C ARG A 94 2.08 -9.85 6.48
N TYR A 95 3.09 -10.69 6.26
CA TYR A 95 4.08 -10.43 5.22
C TYR A 95 3.47 -10.57 3.83
N ARG A 96 2.72 -11.65 3.58
CA ARG A 96 1.95 -11.86 2.34
C ARG A 96 0.97 -10.71 2.08
N ILE A 97 0.23 -10.29 3.11
CA ILE A 97 -0.72 -9.17 3.05
C ILE A 97 0.00 -7.86 2.74
N CYS A 98 1.12 -7.55 3.41
CA CYS A 98 1.91 -6.36 3.13
C CYS A 98 2.42 -6.32 1.69
N ARG A 99 2.90 -7.46 1.16
CA ARG A 99 3.37 -7.57 -0.23
C ARG A 99 2.23 -7.39 -1.24
N ALA A 100 1.08 -7.99 -0.99
CA ALA A 100 -0.12 -7.80 -1.81
C ALA A 100 -0.61 -6.35 -1.77
N TYR A 101 -0.65 -5.75 -0.58
CA TYR A 101 -1.01 -4.35 -0.41
C TYR A 101 -0.04 -3.42 -1.17
N ARG A 102 1.27 -3.65 -1.03
CA ARG A 102 2.31 -2.88 -1.74
C ARG A 102 2.11 -2.92 -3.25
N ALA A 103 1.78 -4.08 -3.81
CA ALA A 103 1.46 -4.21 -5.23
C ALA A 103 0.16 -3.48 -5.61
N ALA A 104 -0.82 -3.48 -4.71
CA ALA A 104 -2.10 -2.80 -4.89
C ALA A 104 -2.01 -1.26 -4.78
N ILE A 105 -0.95 -0.69 -4.19
CA ILE A 105 -0.77 0.78 -4.09
C ILE A 105 -0.87 1.46 -5.46
N ARG A 106 -0.43 0.82 -6.55
CA ARG A 106 -0.58 1.37 -7.90
C ARG A 106 -2.04 1.53 -8.34
N VAL A 107 -2.94 0.73 -7.78
CA VAL A 107 -4.38 0.77 -8.03
C VAL A 107 -5.07 1.70 -7.03
N LEU A 108 -4.66 1.66 -5.76
CA LEU A 108 -5.30 2.39 -4.66
C LEU A 108 -4.84 3.85 -4.54
N GLY A 109 -3.69 4.21 -5.12
CA GLY A 109 -3.14 5.56 -5.12
C GLY A 109 -2.52 5.99 -3.77
N VAL A 110 -2.38 7.32 -3.59
CA VAL A 110 -1.65 7.94 -2.47
C VAL A 110 -2.29 7.63 -1.10
N HIS A 111 -3.60 7.46 -1.05
CA HIS A 111 -4.34 7.16 0.19
C HIS A 111 -3.90 5.82 0.79
N ALA A 112 -3.47 4.86 -0.05
CA ALA A 112 -2.95 3.60 0.44
C ALA A 112 -1.61 3.75 1.18
N ILE A 113 -0.76 4.68 0.72
CA ILE A 113 0.48 5.02 1.41
C ILE A 113 0.17 5.61 2.79
N ALA A 114 -0.84 6.49 2.86
CA ALA A 114 -1.30 7.07 4.11
C ALA A 114 -1.75 6.00 5.12
N LEU A 115 -2.57 5.06 4.66
CA LEU A 115 -3.08 3.99 5.52
C LEU A 115 -1.95 3.08 6.04
N ALA A 116 -1.05 2.64 5.16
CA ALA A 116 0.09 1.81 5.57
C ALA A 116 0.98 2.50 6.61
N ARG A 117 1.23 3.81 6.45
CA ARG A 117 1.96 4.62 7.45
C ARG A 117 1.21 4.71 8.76
N ARG A 118 -0.10 5.00 8.72
CA ARG A 118 -0.96 5.12 9.92
C ARG A 118 -1.03 3.81 10.71
N LEU A 119 -1.08 2.68 10.03
CA LEU A 119 -1.07 1.34 10.65
C LEU A 119 0.33 0.91 11.11
N GLY A 120 1.39 1.60 10.67
CA GLY A 120 2.77 1.29 11.02
C GLY A 120 3.38 0.11 10.25
N PHE A 121 2.77 -0.35 9.16
CA PHE A 121 3.31 -1.43 8.34
C PHE A 121 4.31 -0.89 7.31
N LEU A 122 5.58 -0.77 7.70
CA LEU A 122 6.63 -0.27 6.81
C LEU A 122 6.87 -1.21 5.62
N THR A 123 6.69 -2.52 5.82
CA THR A 123 6.74 -3.52 4.75
C THR A 123 5.63 -3.32 3.71
N ALA A 124 4.49 -2.71 4.04
CA ALA A 124 3.45 -2.48 3.03
C ALA A 124 3.78 -1.32 2.08
N LEU A 125 4.81 -0.52 2.39
CA LEU A 125 5.21 0.65 1.60
C LEU A 125 6.03 0.26 0.35
N PRO A 126 5.94 1.02 -0.76
CA PRO A 126 6.67 0.71 -1.99
C PRO A 126 8.15 1.14 -1.94
N GLY A 127 8.57 1.83 -0.88
CA GLY A 127 9.93 2.28 -0.64
C GLY A 127 10.08 2.87 0.77
N PRO A 128 11.23 3.47 1.08
CA PRO A 128 11.50 4.05 2.39
C PRO A 128 10.54 5.22 2.67
N PRO A 129 10.02 5.39 3.90
CA PRO A 129 9.01 6.40 4.23
C PRO A 129 9.37 7.84 3.84
N TRP A 130 10.66 8.20 3.90
CA TRP A 130 11.17 9.54 3.57
C TRP A 130 11.24 9.82 2.06
N MET A 131 11.08 8.81 1.20
CA MET A 131 11.04 8.99 -0.27
C MET A 131 9.62 9.01 -0.83
N LEU A 132 8.64 8.66 -0.02
CA LEU A 132 7.24 8.58 -0.42
C LEU A 132 6.55 9.93 -0.31
N PRO A 133 5.47 10.14 -1.07
CA PRO A 133 4.60 11.27 -0.83
C PRO A 133 4.15 11.26 0.63
N ASP A 134 4.22 12.40 1.30
CA ASP A 134 3.65 12.53 2.63
C ASP A 134 2.19 12.95 2.49
N PRO A 135 1.22 12.05 2.72
CA PRO A 135 -0.20 12.38 2.59
C PRO A 135 -0.67 13.33 3.70
N ILE A 136 0.11 13.50 4.77
CA ILE A 136 -0.16 14.41 5.89
C ILE A 136 0.62 15.73 5.70
N LEU A 137 1.28 15.92 4.55
CA LEU A 137 2.06 17.11 4.25
C LEU A 137 1.27 18.40 4.48
N SER A 138 0.00 18.44 4.07
CA SER A 138 -0.84 19.62 4.23
C SER A 138 -1.01 20.00 5.70
N GLU A 139 -1.17 19.04 6.61
CA GLU A 139 -1.26 19.28 8.05
C GLU A 139 0.08 19.75 8.62
N THR A 140 1.18 19.11 8.22
CA THR A 140 2.55 19.47 8.62
C THR A 140 2.90 20.89 8.15
N VAL A 141 2.60 21.22 6.90
CA VAL A 141 2.86 22.53 6.30
C VAL A 141 1.93 23.58 6.89
N THR A 142 0.63 23.28 7.08
CA THR A 142 -0.32 24.22 7.70
C THR A 142 0.06 24.54 9.14
N ALA A 143 0.50 23.55 9.91
CA ALA A 143 0.99 23.76 11.27
C ALA A 143 2.25 24.66 11.30
N CYS A 144 3.19 24.45 10.38
CA CYS A 144 4.36 25.31 10.24
C CYS A 144 3.97 26.73 9.77
N PHE A 145 3.09 26.85 8.78
CA PHE A 145 2.68 28.12 8.19
C PHE A 145 1.92 29.00 9.19
N LYS A 146 0.99 28.43 9.96
CA LYS A 146 0.28 29.13 11.05
C LYS A 146 1.21 29.68 12.12
N LYS A 147 2.40 29.09 12.30
CA LYS A 147 3.42 29.57 13.24
C LYS A 147 4.34 30.64 12.64
N LEU A 148 4.49 30.65 11.32
CA LEU A 148 5.50 31.46 10.62
C LEU A 148 4.95 32.79 10.09
N ILE A 149 3.63 32.93 9.89
CA ILE A 149 3.08 34.11 9.20
C ILE A 149 1.84 34.64 9.92
N PRO A 150 1.89 35.85 10.52
CA PRO A 150 0.68 36.65 10.72
C PRO A 150 0.21 37.12 9.34
N ILE A 151 -0.96 36.66 8.92
CA ILE A 151 -1.50 36.80 7.55
C ILE A 151 -1.79 38.27 7.18
N ASP A 152 -1.70 39.21 8.12
CA ASP A 152 -2.28 40.54 7.96
C ASP A 152 -1.38 41.59 7.27
N ARG A 153 -0.11 41.32 6.91
CA ARG A 153 0.78 42.36 6.32
C ARG A 153 1.89 41.86 5.38
N LEU A 154 1.58 41.15 4.30
CA LEU A 154 2.60 40.83 3.27
C LEU A 154 2.30 41.53 1.93
N PRO A 155 3.17 42.45 1.45
CA PRO A 155 3.02 43.05 0.13
C PRO A 155 3.34 42.04 -0.99
N ASP A 156 2.63 42.16 -2.11
CA ASP A 156 2.42 41.16 -3.17
C ASP A 156 3.71 40.56 -3.78
N ARG A 157 4.80 41.35 -3.88
CA ARG A 157 6.10 40.88 -4.42
C ARG A 157 7.02 40.19 -3.41
N SER A 158 6.83 40.43 -2.11
CA SER A 158 7.63 39.80 -1.04
C SER A 158 7.30 38.32 -0.82
N LEU A 159 6.19 37.86 -1.41
CA LEU A 159 5.74 36.48 -1.37
C LEU A 159 6.47 35.57 -2.37
N ILE A 160 7.17 36.12 -3.37
CA ILE A 160 7.83 35.31 -4.42
C ILE A 160 8.87 34.32 -3.85
N PRO A 161 9.77 34.71 -2.92
CA PRO A 161 10.69 33.76 -2.28
C PRO A 161 9.96 32.68 -1.50
N LEU A 162 8.86 33.03 -0.82
CA LEU A 162 8.04 32.10 -0.06
C LEU A 162 7.28 31.12 -0.98
N LEU A 163 6.75 31.57 -2.11
CA LEU A 163 6.13 30.70 -3.10
C LEU A 163 7.16 29.75 -3.74
N ARG A 164 8.41 30.19 -3.92
CA ARG A 164 9.51 29.33 -4.39
C ARG A 164 9.87 28.27 -3.35
N THR A 165 9.96 28.61 -2.06
CA THR A 165 10.22 27.63 -0.99
C THR A 165 9.04 26.66 -0.83
N LEU A 166 7.79 27.12 -0.89
CA LEU A 166 6.61 26.26 -0.90
C LEU A 166 6.59 25.33 -2.12
N ARG A 167 6.96 25.80 -3.31
CA ARG A 167 7.09 24.97 -4.51
C ARG A 167 8.20 23.92 -4.37
N ALA A 168 9.33 24.28 -3.77
CA ALA A 168 10.41 23.34 -3.48
C ALA A 168 9.95 22.27 -2.47
N LEU A 169 9.22 22.69 -1.43
CA LEU A 169 8.64 21.80 -0.42
C LEU A 169 7.63 20.83 -1.04
N LEU A 170 6.70 21.32 -1.87
CA LEU A 170 5.77 20.49 -2.62
C LEU A 170 6.48 19.46 -3.51
N ARG A 171 7.61 19.84 -4.15
CA ARG A 171 8.43 18.88 -4.92
C ARG A 171 9.08 17.82 -4.04
N THR A 172 9.56 18.19 -2.85
CA THR A 172 10.14 17.20 -1.92
C THR A 172 9.08 16.24 -1.37
N ALA A 173 7.88 16.74 -1.14
CA ALA A 173 6.81 16.00 -0.50
C ALA A 173 5.85 15.30 -1.46
N GLY A 174 5.92 15.58 -2.76
CA GLY A 174 5.25 14.81 -3.82
C GLY A 174 5.85 13.42 -4.05
N GLY A 175 6.88 13.04 -3.29
CA GLY A 175 7.57 11.76 -3.41
C GLY A 175 8.57 11.72 -4.57
N ARG A 176 9.50 10.77 -4.50
CA ARG A 176 10.53 10.56 -5.54
C ARG A 176 10.26 9.27 -6.30
N ARG A 177 10.78 9.17 -7.53
CA ARG A 177 10.76 7.90 -8.28
C ARG A 177 11.57 6.85 -7.52
N ILE A 178 10.91 5.78 -7.10
CA ILE A 178 11.52 4.73 -6.28
C ILE A 178 12.15 3.67 -7.18
N ARG A 179 13.43 3.39 -6.97
CA ARG A 179 14.09 2.22 -7.59
C ARG A 179 13.67 0.96 -6.86
N ARG A 180 13.49 -0.16 -7.58
CA ARG A 180 13.04 -1.43 -6.99
C ARG A 180 13.97 -1.94 -5.88
N CYS A 181 15.27 -1.65 -5.95
CA CYS A 181 16.25 -2.03 -4.92
C CYS A 181 16.05 -1.34 -3.56
N LEU A 182 15.26 -0.25 -3.51
CA LEU A 182 14.95 0.47 -2.28
C LEU A 182 13.62 0.02 -1.67
N ALA A 183 12.89 -0.91 -2.31
CA ALA A 183 11.69 -1.47 -1.72
C ALA A 183 12.09 -2.31 -0.49
N PRO A 184 11.34 -2.20 0.63
CA PRO A 184 11.60 -3.06 1.77
C PRO A 184 11.47 -4.54 1.39
N PRO A 185 12.12 -5.46 2.13
CA PRO A 185 11.97 -6.90 1.90
C PRO A 185 10.48 -7.29 1.84
#